data_AF-A6G2Z3-F1
#
_entry.id   AF-A6G2Z3-F1
#
_cell.length_a   1.000
_cell.length_b   1.000
_cell.length_c   1.000
_cell.angle_alpha   90.00
_cell.angle_beta   90.00
_cell.angle_gamma   90.00
#
_symmetry.space_group_name_H-M   'P 1'
#
loop_
_entity.id
_entity.type
_entity.pdbx_description
1 polymer ?
#
loop_
_entity_poly.entity_id
_entity_poly.type
_entity_poly.pdbx_seq_one_letter_code
_entity_poly.pdbx_strand_id
1 'polypeptide(L)'
;MSDPKDPEREDGPAAAPMSDAPAADLGADLGGETEVDEDFDDDLDIDAAVAQATADRPFTQEEAGLRTRVGWGRSPIVAGAVIIIGLFLLVKTWSDFVYFLRVFQGEPRDLGRVTDIYDAGEFSESFDNEWVHIEGDPDVQHAARMQSREGWIGFMRLIESDAAVLVAVPRETQTANNEFPGEFTGRMRRLDATPHWEKLQIFFTAEGIIDTIDLQPASVIESVAAEPGQAIAAKTTSDGEATVGPGEQVRIVARRSYGIAQLGRDTWKTQADAEAAIAATGLPWAFMEKRAMVWAFAVEVGPDAEVEVFQRLTRALNGGDDLVGADPKKGALVLPRRTTYIVDAGDLQLTPKGLTFSYGNNQAETGWQVSGEGSAATLVANELDKGRLAVPVAEIEGIRLERALEINPKGYLISSDQHPKDTWPSAVMFIAVLGVVGLNGWALVANLRRREDNEPTAA
;
A
#
# COMPACT_ATOMS: atom_id res chain seq x y z
N MET A 1 -55.29 -39.86 15.56
CA MET A 1 -55.42 -39.55 14.12
C MET A 1 -55.54 -38.05 14.01
N SER A 2 -54.44 -37.38 13.68
CA SER A 2 -54.34 -36.09 12.99
C SER A 2 -52.87 -35.67 13.08
N ASP A 3 -52.23 -35.75 11.93
CA ASP A 3 -50.82 -35.58 11.63
C ASP A 3 -50.52 -34.08 11.43
N PRO A 4 -49.50 -33.48 12.07
CA PRO A 4 -49.04 -32.16 11.70
C PRO A 4 -47.86 -32.25 10.72
N LYS A 5 -48.09 -31.71 9.53
CA LYS A 5 -47.12 -31.51 8.46
C LYS A 5 -45.91 -30.69 8.93
N ASP A 6 -44.74 -31.24 8.65
CA ASP A 6 -43.48 -30.52 8.42
C ASP A 6 -43.62 -29.52 7.26
N PRO A 7 -42.90 -28.40 7.33
CA PRO A 7 -41.91 -28.20 6.27
C PRO A 7 -40.54 -27.74 6.80
N GLU A 8 -39.52 -28.46 6.34
CA GLU A 8 -38.14 -28.00 6.18
C GLU A 8 -38.08 -26.63 5.46
N ARG A 9 -37.20 -25.72 5.91
CA ARG A 9 -36.03 -25.31 5.11
C ARG A 9 -35.08 -24.42 5.91
N GLU A 10 -33.81 -24.76 5.74
CA GLU A 10 -32.59 -24.07 6.15
C GLU A 10 -32.53 -22.62 5.64
N ASP A 11 -31.92 -21.73 6.43
CA ASP A 11 -30.98 -20.71 5.95
C ASP A 11 -30.08 -20.25 7.11
N GLY A 12 -28.77 -20.22 6.85
CA GLY A 12 -27.70 -20.03 7.82
C GLY A 12 -27.54 -18.60 8.36
N PRO A 13 -26.56 -18.39 9.26
CA PRO A 13 -26.39 -17.12 9.97
C PRO A 13 -25.90 -16.01 9.04
N ALA A 14 -26.57 -14.86 9.14
CA ALA A 14 -26.24 -13.63 8.44
C ALA A 14 -24.81 -13.18 8.72
N ALA A 15 -24.03 -13.02 7.65
CA ALA A 15 -22.75 -12.35 7.66
C ALA A 15 -22.91 -10.87 8.07
N ALA A 16 -21.97 -10.38 8.86
CA ALA A 16 -21.90 -8.98 9.29
C ALA A 16 -21.71 -8.03 8.10
N PRO A 17 -22.28 -6.81 8.15
CA PRO A 17 -22.04 -5.82 7.11
C PRO A 17 -20.59 -5.30 7.20
N MET A 18 -19.81 -5.53 6.14
CA MET A 18 -18.54 -4.86 5.93
C MET A 18 -18.77 -3.37 5.70
N SER A 19 -17.94 -2.56 6.33
CA SER A 19 -17.93 -1.11 6.22
C SER A 19 -17.46 -0.67 4.83
N ASP A 20 -18.31 0.03 4.10
CA ASP A 20 -17.95 0.78 2.90
C ASP A 20 -17.02 1.95 3.28
N ALA A 21 -15.74 1.81 2.97
CA ALA A 21 -14.84 2.97 2.87
C ALA A 21 -15.09 3.66 1.51
N PRO A 22 -15.16 5.00 1.45
CA PRO A 22 -15.45 5.70 0.20
C PRO A 22 -14.25 5.64 -0.74
N ALA A 23 -14.46 5.08 -1.93
CA ALA A 23 -13.53 5.20 -3.03
C ALA A 23 -13.35 6.69 -3.38
N ALA A 24 -12.11 7.17 -3.29
CA ALA A 24 -11.75 8.51 -3.75
C ALA A 24 -11.84 8.55 -5.29
N ASP A 25 -12.95 9.11 -5.79
CA ASP A 25 -13.16 9.47 -7.19
C ASP A 25 -12.27 10.67 -7.54
N LEU A 26 -11.14 10.39 -8.21
CA LEU A 26 -10.23 11.39 -8.77
C LEU A 26 -10.46 11.59 -10.28
N GLY A 27 -11.73 11.69 -10.69
CA GLY A 27 -12.13 12.03 -12.05
C GLY A 27 -12.74 13.42 -12.18
N ALA A 28 -11.93 14.48 -12.13
CA ALA A 28 -12.38 15.82 -12.53
C ALA A 28 -11.35 16.56 -13.39
N ASP A 29 -11.70 16.66 -14.67
CA ASP A 29 -11.63 17.84 -15.53
C ASP A 29 -10.26 18.49 -15.79
N LEU A 30 -9.70 18.25 -16.99
CA LEU A 30 -9.11 19.30 -17.84
C LEU A 30 -9.14 18.90 -19.33
N GLY A 31 -10.18 19.34 -20.04
CA GLY A 31 -10.03 20.08 -21.31
C GLY A 31 -9.88 19.33 -22.65
N GLY A 32 -10.83 19.61 -23.56
CA GLY A 32 -10.52 19.79 -24.98
C GLY A 32 -11.35 18.99 -25.97
N GLU A 33 -12.63 19.32 -26.12
CA GLU A 33 -13.50 18.86 -27.20
C GLU A 33 -12.93 19.26 -28.58
N THR A 34 -12.84 18.31 -29.49
CA THR A 34 -12.93 18.59 -30.93
C THR A 34 -13.76 17.48 -31.54
N GLU A 35 -15.05 17.75 -31.71
CA GLU A 35 -15.96 16.97 -32.54
C GLU A 35 -15.43 17.01 -33.99
N VAL A 36 -15.30 15.84 -34.60
CA VAL A 36 -15.22 15.70 -36.06
C VAL A 36 -16.29 14.70 -36.44
N ASP A 37 -17.31 15.20 -37.12
CA ASP A 37 -18.42 14.47 -37.70
C ASP A 37 -17.91 13.35 -38.63
N GLU A 38 -18.35 12.13 -38.35
CA GLU A 38 -18.31 10.99 -39.26
C GLU A 38 -19.59 10.99 -40.09
N ASP A 39 -19.50 11.43 -41.34
CA ASP A 39 -20.47 11.13 -42.41
C ASP A 39 -19.79 11.33 -43.77
N PHE A 40 -19.25 10.27 -44.36
CA PHE A 40 -18.93 10.20 -45.80
C PHE A 40 -19.01 8.74 -46.28
N ASP A 41 -20.25 8.31 -46.52
CA ASP A 41 -20.55 7.33 -47.56
C ASP A 41 -20.55 8.09 -48.90
N ASP A 42 -19.53 7.88 -49.73
CA ASP A 42 -19.63 8.12 -51.17
C ASP A 42 -18.70 7.16 -51.92
N ASP A 43 -19.33 6.19 -52.59
CA ASP A 43 -18.77 5.28 -53.57
C ASP A 43 -18.05 6.08 -54.68
N LEU A 44 -16.73 6.24 -54.57
CA LEU A 44 -15.89 6.65 -55.68
C LEU A 44 -15.40 5.41 -56.42
N ASP A 45 -15.97 5.21 -57.60
CA ASP A 45 -15.61 4.23 -58.63
C ASP A 45 -14.12 4.37 -59.05
N ILE A 46 -13.21 3.72 -58.32
CA ILE A 46 -11.77 3.73 -58.60
C ILE A 46 -11.46 3.07 -59.96
N ASP A 47 -12.31 2.16 -60.43
CA ASP A 47 -12.09 1.40 -61.66
C ASP A 47 -12.32 2.23 -62.94
N ALA A 48 -13.17 3.26 -62.89
CA ALA A 48 -13.37 4.19 -64.01
C ALA A 48 -12.21 5.19 -64.18
N ALA A 49 -11.53 5.54 -63.08
CA ALA A 49 -10.37 6.45 -63.08
C ALA A 49 -9.09 5.75 -63.59
N VAL A 50 -8.95 4.45 -63.36
CA VAL A 50 -7.80 3.67 -63.86
C VAL A 50 -7.89 3.41 -65.37
N ALA A 51 -9.10 3.25 -65.92
CA ALA A 51 -9.31 3.00 -67.35
C ALA A 51 -9.01 4.21 -68.26
N GLN A 52 -9.07 5.44 -67.73
CA GLN A 52 -8.74 6.66 -68.49
C GLN A 52 -7.24 7.01 -68.50
N ALA A 53 -6.41 6.33 -67.71
CA ALA A 53 -4.97 6.60 -67.62
C ALA A 53 -4.10 5.74 -68.56
N THR A 54 -4.67 4.71 -69.21
CA THR A 54 -3.98 3.81 -70.14
C THR A 54 -4.35 4.08 -71.60
N ALA A 55 -4.21 5.32 -72.05
CA ALA A 55 -4.17 5.64 -73.47
C ALA A 55 -2.71 5.91 -73.88
N ASP A 56 -2.14 4.98 -74.65
CA ASP A 56 -0.80 5.04 -75.24
C ASP A 56 -0.52 6.39 -75.91
N ARG A 57 0.26 7.24 -75.25
CA ARG A 57 0.97 8.35 -75.90
C ARG A 57 2.40 7.89 -76.22
N PRO A 58 2.89 8.04 -77.46
CA PRO A 58 4.29 7.80 -77.75
C PRO A 58 5.16 8.82 -77.00
N PHE A 59 6.09 8.31 -76.21
CA PHE A 59 6.99 9.09 -75.36
C PHE A 59 7.81 10.12 -76.13
N THR A 60 7.88 11.35 -75.62
CA THR A 60 8.78 12.38 -76.13
C THR A 60 10.16 12.25 -75.48
N GLN A 61 11.24 12.58 -76.21
CA GLN A 61 12.63 12.46 -75.71
C GLN A 61 12.92 13.29 -74.45
N GLU A 62 12.07 14.26 -74.09
CA GLU A 62 12.19 15.03 -72.84
C GLU A 62 11.76 14.23 -71.59
N GLU A 63 10.87 13.26 -71.71
CA GLU A 63 10.42 12.44 -70.56
C GLU A 63 11.40 11.30 -70.22
N ALA A 64 12.23 10.88 -71.18
CA ALA A 64 13.33 9.95 -70.93
C ALA A 64 14.49 10.59 -70.12
N GLY A 65 14.62 11.92 -70.17
CA GLY A 65 15.61 12.69 -69.41
C GLY A 65 15.26 12.84 -67.91
N LEU A 66 13.99 12.66 -67.53
CA LEU A 66 13.54 12.75 -66.14
C LEU A 66 13.73 11.44 -65.35
N ARG A 67 13.82 10.29 -66.03
CA ARG A 67 14.10 8.99 -65.38
C ARG A 67 15.58 8.71 -65.15
N THR A 68 16.50 9.43 -65.79
CA THR A 68 17.96 9.30 -65.56
C THR A 68 18.48 10.15 -64.40
N ARG A 69 17.60 10.91 -63.72
CA ARG A 69 17.89 11.58 -62.43
C ARG A 69 17.12 10.97 -61.25
N VAL A 70 16.84 9.66 -61.26
CA VAL A 70 16.66 8.92 -59.99
C VAL A 70 18.04 8.71 -59.36
N GLY A 71 18.77 9.81 -59.16
CA GLY A 71 19.87 9.82 -58.22
C GLY A 71 19.26 9.66 -56.84
N TRP A 72 19.72 8.67 -56.10
CA TRP A 72 19.51 8.52 -54.65
C TRP A 72 20.09 9.73 -53.86
N GLY A 73 19.68 10.93 -54.20
CA GLY A 73 20.01 12.17 -53.51
C GLY A 73 18.88 12.51 -52.55
N ARG A 74 18.60 11.64 -51.56
CA ARG A 74 17.84 12.10 -50.39
C ARG A 74 18.63 13.26 -49.78
N SER A 75 17.96 14.40 -49.56
CA SER A 75 18.60 15.57 -48.95
C SER A 75 19.31 15.14 -47.66
N PRO A 76 20.60 15.47 -47.46
CA PRO A 76 21.36 15.05 -46.29
C PRO A 76 20.75 15.58 -44.98
N ILE A 77 20.03 16.71 -45.05
CA ILE A 77 19.31 17.29 -43.90
C ILE A 77 18.13 16.38 -43.50
N VAL A 78 17.36 15.89 -44.48
CA VAL A 78 16.23 14.98 -44.23
C VAL A 78 16.74 13.65 -43.68
N ALA A 79 17.84 13.12 -44.23
CA ALA A 79 18.47 11.92 -43.71
C ALA A 79 18.92 12.10 -42.25
N GLY A 80 19.54 13.25 -41.92
CA GLY A 80 19.92 13.60 -40.55
C GLY A 80 18.73 13.66 -39.59
N ALA A 81 17.64 14.33 -39.98
CA ALA A 81 16.43 14.42 -39.17
C ALA A 81 15.79 13.05 -38.91
N VAL A 82 15.71 12.19 -39.94
CA VAL A 82 15.21 10.81 -39.82
C VAL A 82 16.08 9.97 -38.89
N ILE A 83 17.41 10.13 -38.95
CA ILE A 83 18.32 9.44 -38.03
C ILE A 83 18.06 9.87 -36.58
N ILE A 84 17.93 11.18 -36.31
CA ILE A 84 17.68 11.68 -34.95
C ILE A 84 16.36 11.15 -34.38
N ILE A 85 15.28 11.24 -35.16
CA ILE A 85 13.96 10.72 -34.76
C ILE A 85 14.02 9.19 -34.58
N GLY A 86 14.68 8.49 -35.50
CA GLY A 86 14.82 7.04 -35.43
C GLY A 86 15.63 6.58 -34.22
N LEU A 87 16.73 7.27 -33.88
CA LEU A 87 17.51 6.99 -32.67
C LEU A 87 16.67 7.22 -31.40
N PHE A 88 15.86 8.29 -31.37
CA PHE A 88 14.94 8.51 -30.25
C PHE A 88 13.94 7.35 -30.10
N LEU A 89 13.34 6.89 -31.20
CA LEU A 89 12.41 5.76 -31.18
C LEU A 89 13.08 4.45 -30.77
N LEU A 90 14.31 4.19 -31.23
CA LEU A 90 15.11 3.03 -30.80
C LEU A 90 15.37 3.07 -29.30
N VAL A 91 15.78 4.21 -28.74
CA VAL A 91 15.97 4.37 -27.29
C VAL A 91 14.67 4.10 -26.54
N LYS A 92 13.53 4.60 -27.04
CA LYS A 92 12.22 4.39 -26.41
C LYS A 92 11.73 2.94 -26.45
N THR A 93 12.07 2.20 -27.50
CA THR A 93 11.62 0.81 -27.70
C THR A 93 12.65 -0.24 -27.29
N TRP A 94 13.86 0.18 -26.89
CA TRP A 94 14.95 -0.71 -26.51
C TRP A 94 14.58 -1.67 -25.39
N SER A 95 13.92 -1.16 -24.34
CA SER A 95 13.52 -1.97 -23.18
C SER A 95 12.55 -3.10 -23.58
N ASP A 96 11.57 -2.80 -24.44
CA ASP A 96 10.64 -3.80 -24.97
C ASP A 96 11.31 -4.78 -25.92
N PHE A 97 12.26 -4.31 -26.74
CA PHE A 97 13.04 -5.18 -27.61
C PHE A 97 13.92 -6.15 -26.80
N VAL A 98 14.61 -5.67 -25.76
CA VAL A 98 15.41 -6.53 -24.86
C VAL A 98 14.50 -7.53 -24.15
N TYR A 99 13.33 -7.10 -23.67
CA TYR A 99 12.36 -8.02 -23.09
C TYR A 99 11.87 -9.06 -24.08
N PHE A 100 11.58 -8.69 -25.33
CA PHE A 100 11.20 -9.62 -26.38
C PHE A 100 12.24 -10.72 -26.60
N LEU A 101 13.55 -10.40 -26.56
CA LEU A 101 14.61 -11.39 -26.69
C LEU A 101 14.58 -12.47 -25.59
N ARG A 102 13.87 -12.25 -24.49
CA ARG A 102 13.63 -13.26 -23.44
C ARG A 102 12.75 -14.41 -23.92
N VAL A 103 12.10 -14.31 -25.07
CA VAL A 103 11.39 -15.44 -25.71
C VAL A 103 12.29 -16.67 -25.92
N PHE A 104 13.60 -16.48 -26.02
CA PHE A 104 14.58 -17.56 -26.16
C PHE A 104 14.93 -18.27 -24.83
N GLN A 105 14.49 -17.76 -23.68
CA GLN A 105 14.77 -18.38 -22.36
C GLN A 105 13.95 -19.65 -22.10
N GLY A 106 12.85 -19.88 -22.83
CA GLY A 106 12.00 -21.07 -22.70
C GLY A 106 11.06 -21.04 -21.50
N GLU A 107 11.56 -20.67 -20.32
CA GLU A 107 10.82 -20.58 -19.05
C GLU A 107 11.16 -19.27 -18.31
N PRO A 108 10.24 -18.74 -17.48
CA PRO A 108 10.53 -17.58 -16.66
C PRO A 108 11.65 -17.91 -15.66
N ARG A 109 12.45 -16.91 -15.33
CA ARG A 109 13.46 -17.05 -14.27
C ARG A 109 12.76 -17.14 -12.92
N ASP A 110 12.88 -18.30 -12.28
CA ASP A 110 12.42 -18.48 -10.91
C ASP A 110 13.30 -17.72 -9.92
N LEU A 111 12.68 -16.82 -9.16
CA LEU A 111 13.31 -16.01 -8.14
C LEU A 111 13.07 -16.55 -6.72
N GLY A 112 12.28 -17.61 -6.56
CA GLY A 112 11.85 -18.09 -5.25
C GLY A 112 10.93 -17.09 -4.56
N ARG A 113 11.14 -16.84 -3.28
CA ARG A 113 10.31 -15.93 -2.48
C ARG A 113 10.80 -14.50 -2.61
N VAL A 114 9.92 -13.53 -2.40
CA VAL A 114 10.29 -12.10 -2.43
C VAL A 114 11.40 -11.75 -1.42
N THR A 115 11.45 -12.45 -0.29
CA THR A 115 12.51 -12.32 0.72
C THR A 115 13.88 -12.80 0.25
N ASP A 116 13.94 -13.63 -0.80
CA ASP A 116 15.20 -14.13 -1.34
C ASP A 116 15.87 -13.11 -2.27
N ILE A 117 15.09 -12.17 -2.82
CA ILE A 117 15.57 -11.11 -3.71
C ILE A 117 15.65 -9.73 -3.06
N TYR A 118 14.98 -9.55 -1.92
CA TYR A 118 14.92 -8.30 -1.18
C TYR A 118 15.14 -8.56 0.31
N ASP A 119 16.25 -8.04 0.84
CA ASP A 119 16.62 -8.17 2.24
C ASP A 119 17.19 -6.83 2.74
N ALA A 120 16.78 -6.45 3.95
CA ALA A 120 17.26 -5.25 4.65
C ALA A 120 17.28 -3.96 3.80
N GLY A 121 16.28 -3.75 2.94
CA GLY A 121 16.19 -2.55 2.11
C GLY A 121 16.91 -2.61 0.76
N GLU A 122 17.58 -3.72 0.45
CA GLU A 122 18.40 -3.88 -0.75
C GLU A 122 17.95 -5.07 -1.60
N PHE A 123 18.06 -4.90 -2.92
CA PHE A 123 17.85 -6.00 -3.86
C PHE A 123 19.16 -6.77 -4.09
N SER A 124 19.09 -8.10 -4.18
CA SER A 124 20.26 -8.94 -4.40
C SER A 124 20.98 -8.65 -5.73
N GLU A 125 20.24 -8.20 -6.74
CA GLU A 125 20.75 -7.73 -8.02
C GLU A 125 19.71 -6.86 -8.76
N SER A 126 19.97 -6.57 -10.04
CA SER A 126 19.03 -5.83 -10.90
C SER A 126 18.14 -6.78 -11.70
N PHE A 127 16.83 -6.61 -11.61
CA PHE A 127 15.81 -7.40 -12.31
C PHE A 127 15.12 -6.63 -13.45
N ASP A 128 15.86 -5.71 -14.08
CA ASP A 128 15.31 -4.76 -15.05
C ASP A 128 14.94 -5.47 -16.37
N ASN A 129 13.65 -5.54 -16.69
CA ASN A 129 13.12 -6.20 -17.89
C ASN A 129 13.45 -7.70 -17.95
N GLU A 130 13.40 -8.36 -16.80
CA GLU A 130 13.45 -9.81 -16.71
C GLU A 130 12.04 -10.42 -16.79
N TRP A 131 11.96 -11.62 -17.38
CA TRP A 131 10.77 -12.46 -17.33
C TRP A 131 10.92 -13.41 -16.15
N VAL A 132 10.11 -13.21 -15.12
CA VAL A 132 10.35 -13.80 -13.79
C VAL A 132 9.11 -14.54 -13.28
N HIS A 133 9.37 -15.48 -12.38
CA HIS A 133 8.39 -16.09 -11.49
C HIS A 133 8.83 -15.79 -10.05
N ILE A 134 7.91 -15.36 -9.20
CA ILE A 134 8.19 -15.04 -7.80
C ILE A 134 7.00 -15.39 -6.90
N GLU A 135 7.31 -15.80 -5.68
CA GLU A 135 6.34 -16.05 -4.62
C GLU A 135 6.35 -14.92 -3.58
N GLY A 136 5.18 -14.54 -3.08
CA GLY A 136 5.06 -13.55 -1.99
C GLY A 136 3.61 -13.27 -1.63
N ASP A 137 3.39 -12.76 -0.42
CA ASP A 137 2.05 -12.50 0.09
C ASP A 137 1.53 -11.13 -0.39
N PRO A 138 0.50 -11.06 -1.24
CA PRO A 138 -0.04 -9.80 -1.71
C PRO A 138 -0.85 -9.09 -0.62
N ASP A 139 -0.64 -7.79 -0.45
CA ASP A 139 -1.51 -6.95 0.36
C ASP A 139 -2.82 -6.65 -0.39
N VAL A 140 -3.79 -7.53 -0.21
CA VAL A 140 -5.11 -7.41 -0.83
C VAL A 140 -5.99 -6.34 -0.18
N GLN A 141 -5.65 -5.88 1.04
CA GLN A 141 -6.43 -4.88 1.76
C GLN A 141 -6.20 -3.49 1.19
N HIS A 142 -4.95 -3.19 0.82
CA HIS A 142 -4.55 -1.87 0.30
C HIS A 142 -4.27 -1.90 -1.21
N ALA A 143 -5.03 -2.71 -1.96
CA ALA A 143 -4.86 -2.84 -3.41
C ALA A 143 -5.34 -1.60 -4.17
N ALA A 144 -4.44 -0.92 -4.89
CA ALA A 144 -4.80 0.21 -5.74
C ALA A 144 -5.47 -0.29 -7.02
N ARG A 145 -6.56 0.35 -7.45
CA ARG A 145 -7.28 -0.04 -8.68
C ARG A 145 -7.29 1.12 -9.65
N MET A 146 -6.78 0.92 -10.85
CA MET A 146 -6.69 1.97 -11.86
C MET A 146 -7.29 1.51 -13.19
N GLN A 147 -7.99 2.43 -13.84
CA GLN A 147 -8.49 2.21 -15.19
C GLN A 147 -7.36 2.43 -16.20
N SER A 148 -7.26 1.49 -17.15
CA SER A 148 -6.38 1.55 -18.32
C SER A 148 -7.19 1.46 -19.60
N ARG A 149 -6.55 1.62 -20.77
CA ARG A 149 -7.20 1.44 -22.07
C ARG A 149 -7.71 0.01 -22.31
N GLU A 150 -7.08 -0.97 -21.66
CA GLU A 150 -7.32 -2.41 -21.87
C GLU A 150 -8.23 -3.03 -20.80
N GLY A 151 -8.67 -2.23 -19.82
CA GLY A 151 -9.46 -2.69 -18.67
C GLY A 151 -8.94 -2.13 -17.36
N TRP A 152 -9.20 -2.82 -16.26
CA TRP A 152 -8.73 -2.41 -14.94
C TRP A 152 -7.41 -3.10 -14.60
N ILE A 153 -6.56 -2.43 -13.82
CA ILE A 153 -5.33 -2.99 -13.28
C ILE A 153 -5.39 -2.85 -11.76
N GLY A 154 -5.24 -3.97 -11.07
CA GLY A 154 -5.03 -4.01 -9.62
C GLY A 154 -3.54 -3.99 -9.31
N PHE A 155 -3.10 -3.06 -8.47
CA PHE A 155 -1.74 -2.99 -7.96
C PHE A 155 -1.74 -3.40 -6.49
N MET A 156 -1.02 -4.47 -6.15
CA MET A 156 -0.76 -4.85 -4.76
C MET A 156 0.73 -4.76 -4.47
N ARG A 157 1.09 -4.45 -3.23
CA ARG A 157 2.45 -4.69 -2.72
C ARG A 157 2.60 -6.15 -2.29
N LEU A 158 3.81 -6.67 -2.35
CA LEU A 158 4.18 -7.88 -1.62
C LEU A 158 4.62 -7.48 -0.21
N ILE A 159 3.97 -8.03 0.82
CA ILE A 159 4.06 -7.56 2.21
C ILE A 159 5.50 -7.65 2.71
N GLU A 160 6.21 -8.70 2.34
CA GLU A 160 7.56 -9.02 2.83
C GLU A 160 8.66 -8.19 2.15
N SER A 161 8.30 -7.23 1.31
CA SER A 161 9.24 -6.41 0.52
C SER A 161 9.32 -4.94 0.93
N ASP A 162 8.80 -4.55 2.09
CA ASP A 162 8.74 -3.13 2.55
C ASP A 162 8.24 -2.16 1.46
N ALA A 163 7.21 -2.55 0.70
CA ALA A 163 6.68 -1.79 -0.43
C ALA A 163 7.65 -1.60 -1.62
N ALA A 164 8.74 -2.36 -1.67
CA ALA A 164 9.71 -2.30 -2.76
C ALA A 164 9.30 -3.18 -3.95
N VAL A 165 8.42 -4.17 -3.78
CA VAL A 165 7.89 -4.97 -4.89
C VAL A 165 6.37 -4.83 -4.96
N LEU A 166 5.90 -4.38 -6.11
CA LEU A 166 4.49 -4.32 -6.47
C LEU A 166 4.17 -5.30 -7.59
N VAL A 167 2.94 -5.77 -7.63
CA VAL A 167 2.39 -6.60 -8.71
C VAL A 167 1.22 -5.86 -9.34
N ALA A 168 1.25 -5.73 -10.66
CA ALA A 168 0.14 -5.28 -11.48
C ALA A 168 -0.58 -6.50 -12.08
N VAL A 169 -1.82 -6.73 -11.66
CA VAL A 169 -2.68 -7.82 -12.14
C VAL A 169 -3.79 -7.24 -13.00
N PRO A 170 -3.91 -7.64 -14.29
CA PRO A 170 -5.05 -7.27 -15.12
C PRO A 170 -6.37 -7.76 -14.54
N ARG A 171 -7.43 -6.94 -14.65
CA ARG A 171 -8.76 -7.24 -14.13
C ARG A 171 -9.83 -6.89 -15.16
N GLU A 172 -10.82 -7.77 -15.29
CA GLU A 172 -11.99 -7.54 -16.14
C GLU A 172 -12.91 -6.45 -15.57
N THR A 173 -13.02 -6.37 -14.24
CA THR A 173 -13.89 -5.40 -13.54
C THR A 173 -13.20 -4.79 -12.32
N GLN A 174 -13.73 -3.67 -11.83
CA GLN A 174 -13.25 -3.01 -10.62
C GLN A 174 -13.47 -3.85 -9.34
N THR A 175 -14.39 -4.82 -9.36
CA THR A 175 -14.87 -5.58 -8.18
C THR A 175 -14.49 -7.06 -8.21
N ALA A 176 -13.40 -7.42 -8.90
CA ALA A 176 -12.93 -8.81 -8.93
C ALA A 176 -12.61 -9.33 -7.50
N ASN A 177 -12.86 -10.62 -7.26
CA ASN A 177 -12.57 -11.28 -5.98
C ASN A 177 -11.10 -11.07 -5.57
N ASN A 178 -10.89 -10.82 -4.28
CA ASN A 178 -9.57 -10.59 -3.67
C ASN A 178 -8.78 -11.89 -3.42
N GLU A 179 -9.10 -12.97 -4.13
CA GLU A 179 -8.30 -14.19 -4.09
C GLU A 179 -7.16 -14.04 -5.09
N PHE A 180 -5.96 -13.86 -4.58
CA PHE A 180 -4.75 -13.82 -5.39
C PHE A 180 -3.87 -15.01 -5.02
N PRO A 181 -3.43 -15.81 -5.99
CA PRO A 181 -2.35 -16.75 -5.73
C PRO A 181 -1.12 -15.94 -5.32
N GLY A 182 -0.42 -16.36 -4.27
CA GLY A 182 0.85 -15.74 -3.83
C GLY A 182 2.01 -16.04 -4.78
N GLU A 183 1.72 -16.27 -6.06
CA GLU A 183 2.65 -16.67 -7.12
C GLU A 183 2.41 -15.75 -8.33
N PHE A 184 3.45 -15.08 -8.78
CA PHE A 184 3.35 -14.07 -9.82
C PHE A 184 4.37 -14.33 -10.91
N THR A 185 3.88 -14.46 -12.14
CA THR A 185 4.73 -14.65 -13.33
C THR A 185 4.53 -13.48 -14.27
N GLY A 186 5.62 -12.84 -14.72
CA GLY A 186 5.48 -11.70 -15.62
C GLY A 186 6.76 -10.91 -15.85
N ARG A 187 6.59 -9.69 -16.37
CA ARG A 187 7.71 -8.77 -16.62
C ARG A 187 8.02 -7.95 -15.38
N MET A 188 9.26 -8.04 -14.89
CA MET A 188 9.75 -7.19 -13.82
C MET A 188 10.37 -5.89 -14.38
N ARG A 189 9.97 -4.74 -13.85
CA ARG A 189 10.45 -3.41 -14.27
C ARG A 189 10.66 -2.51 -13.07
N ARG A 190 11.61 -1.57 -13.17
CA ARG A 190 11.74 -0.50 -12.18
C ARG A 190 10.44 0.27 -12.05
N LEU A 191 10.05 0.55 -10.82
CA LEU A 191 8.76 1.13 -10.50
C LEU A 191 8.63 2.58 -10.98
N ASP A 192 9.69 3.38 -10.83
CA ASP A 192 9.80 4.76 -11.34
C ASP A 192 9.75 4.86 -12.88
N ALA A 193 10.08 3.78 -13.58
CA ALA A 193 10.01 3.70 -15.04
C ALA A 193 8.60 3.31 -15.55
N THR A 194 7.64 3.07 -14.65
CA THR A 194 6.28 2.68 -15.03
C THR A 194 5.39 3.91 -15.28
N PRO A 195 4.48 3.87 -16.28
CA PRO A 195 3.58 5.00 -16.55
C PRO A 195 2.64 5.36 -15.40
N HIS A 196 2.46 4.47 -14.42
CA HIS A 196 1.54 4.63 -13.30
C HIS A 196 2.23 5.12 -12.02
N TRP A 197 3.54 5.33 -12.03
CA TRP A 197 4.33 5.66 -10.84
C TRP A 197 3.73 6.81 -10.02
N GLU A 198 3.50 7.98 -10.64
CA GLU A 198 3.00 9.16 -9.92
C GLU A 198 1.63 8.88 -9.28
N LYS A 199 0.75 8.13 -9.95
CA LYS A 199 -0.57 7.78 -9.42
C LYS A 199 -0.47 6.80 -8.27
N LEU A 200 0.44 5.82 -8.35
CA LEU A 200 0.69 4.86 -7.27
C LEU A 200 1.24 5.59 -6.05
N GLN A 201 2.23 6.46 -6.25
CA GLN A 201 2.80 7.26 -5.18
C GLN A 201 1.73 8.07 -4.46
N ILE A 202 0.86 8.79 -5.19
CA ILE A 202 -0.24 9.57 -4.60
C ILE A 202 -1.21 8.66 -3.83
N PHE A 203 -1.61 7.52 -4.42
CA PHE A 203 -2.56 6.60 -3.80
C PHE A 203 -2.03 6.06 -2.47
N PHE A 204 -0.84 5.46 -2.45
CA PHE A 204 -0.30 4.86 -1.22
C PHE A 204 0.09 5.90 -0.16
N THR A 205 0.50 7.10 -0.58
CA THR A 205 0.71 8.22 0.35
C THR A 205 -0.60 8.67 1.00
N ALA A 206 -1.70 8.73 0.23
CA ALA A 206 -3.01 9.10 0.74
C ALA A 206 -3.64 8.02 1.63
N GLU A 207 -3.40 6.74 1.32
CA GLU A 207 -3.87 5.61 2.12
C GLU A 207 -3.21 5.60 3.51
N GLY A 208 -1.99 6.13 3.62
CA GLY A 208 -1.30 6.27 4.91
C GLY A 208 -1.03 4.93 5.58
N ILE A 209 -0.58 3.93 4.81
CA ILE A 209 -0.29 2.58 5.31
C ILE A 209 0.84 2.67 6.33
N ILE A 210 0.61 2.07 7.50
CA ILE A 210 1.58 2.01 8.59
C ILE A 210 2.06 0.56 8.71
N ASP A 211 3.37 0.37 8.59
CA ASP A 211 4.00 -0.86 9.01
C ASP A 211 4.27 -0.83 10.52
N THR A 212 3.98 -1.96 11.18
CA THR A 212 4.10 -2.07 12.64
C THR A 212 5.08 -3.17 13.01
N ILE A 213 6.18 -2.78 13.64
CA ILE A 213 7.17 -3.72 14.17
C ILE A 213 6.98 -3.83 15.67
N ASP A 214 6.59 -5.00 16.15
CA ASP A 214 6.46 -5.27 17.59
C ASP A 214 7.86 -5.37 18.23
N LEU A 215 8.13 -4.48 19.18
CA LEU A 215 9.39 -4.41 19.93
C LEU A 215 9.23 -5.08 21.30
N GLN A 216 10.31 -5.70 21.79
CA GLN A 216 10.35 -6.21 23.16
C GLN A 216 10.43 -5.05 24.15
N PRO A 217 9.42 -4.84 25.03
CA PRO A 217 9.38 -3.68 25.93
C PRO A 217 10.62 -3.55 26.81
N ALA A 218 11.15 -4.67 27.32
CA ALA A 218 12.36 -4.68 28.15
C ALA A 218 13.58 -4.11 27.43
N SER A 219 13.78 -4.46 26.15
CA SER A 219 14.91 -3.96 25.35
C SER A 219 14.80 -2.47 25.05
N VAL A 220 13.59 -1.97 24.78
CA VAL A 220 13.32 -0.54 24.59
C VAL A 220 13.62 0.22 25.87
N ILE A 221 13.16 -0.26 27.02
CA ILE A 221 13.37 0.38 28.33
C ILE A 221 14.86 0.41 28.68
N GLU A 222 15.59 -0.68 28.44
CA GLU A 222 17.05 -0.75 28.64
C GLU A 222 17.78 0.29 27.78
N SER A 223 17.43 0.39 26.49
CA SER A 223 18.04 1.36 25.57
C SER A 223 17.71 2.81 25.96
N VAL A 224 16.46 3.12 26.32
CA VAL A 224 16.06 4.44 26.82
C VAL A 224 16.76 4.81 28.13
N ALA A 225 17.00 3.84 29.01
CA ALA A 225 17.73 4.06 30.27
C ALA A 225 19.21 4.36 30.04
N ALA A 226 19.83 3.72 29.04
CA ALA A 226 21.24 3.91 28.70
C ALA A 226 21.49 5.26 28.03
N GLU A 227 20.69 5.62 27.02
CA GLU A 227 20.90 6.82 26.20
C GLU A 227 19.57 7.55 25.89
N PRO A 228 19.03 8.33 26.85
CA PRO A 228 17.79 9.06 26.64
C PRO A 228 17.87 10.03 25.44
N GLY A 229 16.84 10.01 24.59
CA GLY A 229 16.73 10.90 23.43
C GLY A 229 17.62 10.56 22.24
N GLN A 230 18.35 9.43 22.29
CA GLN A 230 19.07 8.87 21.15
C GLN A 230 18.20 7.83 20.42
N ALA A 231 18.76 7.23 19.37
CA ALA A 231 18.14 6.10 18.71
C ALA A 231 18.00 4.91 19.68
N ILE A 232 16.87 4.22 19.63
CA ILE A 232 16.57 3.07 20.48
C ILE A 232 17.00 1.81 19.74
N ALA A 233 17.96 1.08 20.28
CA ALA A 233 18.30 -0.27 19.82
C ALA A 233 17.43 -1.27 20.57
N ALA A 234 16.46 -1.88 19.88
CA ALA A 234 15.49 -2.78 20.48
C ALA A 234 15.50 -4.14 19.78
N LYS A 235 15.19 -5.19 20.53
CA LYS A 235 14.87 -6.51 19.96
C LYS A 235 13.43 -6.51 19.49
N THR A 236 13.15 -7.19 18.38
CA THR A 236 11.79 -7.45 17.95
C THR A 236 11.22 -8.66 18.70
N THR A 237 9.90 -8.80 18.74
CA THR A 237 9.25 -10.00 19.30
C THR A 237 9.51 -11.27 18.48
N SER A 238 10.00 -11.12 17.25
CA SER A 238 10.44 -12.18 16.34
C SER A 238 11.93 -12.53 16.45
N ASP A 239 12.60 -12.13 17.53
CA ASP A 239 14.04 -12.34 17.81
C ASP A 239 15.01 -11.63 16.85
N GLY A 240 14.54 -10.63 16.10
CA GLY A 240 15.36 -9.71 15.31
C GLY A 240 15.83 -8.48 16.10
N GLU A 241 16.53 -7.57 15.42
CA GLU A 241 16.96 -6.28 15.96
C GLU A 241 16.37 -5.14 15.12
N ALA A 242 15.95 -4.07 15.79
CA ALA A 242 15.45 -2.85 15.17
C ALA A 242 16.13 -1.64 15.81
N THR A 243 16.54 -0.70 14.96
CA THR A 243 16.97 0.63 15.41
C THR A 243 15.84 1.60 15.14
N VAL A 244 15.38 2.27 16.20
CA VAL A 244 14.33 3.30 16.14
C VAL A 244 14.97 4.67 16.26
N GLY A 245 14.87 5.49 15.22
CA GLY A 245 15.39 6.86 15.23
C GLY A 245 14.61 7.76 16.20
N PRO A 246 15.23 8.82 16.76
CA PRO A 246 14.58 9.69 17.75
C PRO A 246 13.36 10.45 17.22
N GLY A 247 13.22 10.61 15.89
CA GLY A 247 12.05 11.21 15.25
C GLY A 247 10.99 10.22 14.78
N GLU A 248 11.19 8.92 15.01
CA GLU A 248 10.21 7.89 14.64
C GLU A 248 9.13 7.75 15.72
N GLN A 249 7.94 7.33 15.29
CA GLN A 249 6.81 7.15 16.19
C GLN A 249 6.79 5.73 16.76
N VAL A 250 6.55 5.64 18.07
CA VAL A 250 6.28 4.39 18.75
C VAL A 250 4.91 4.43 19.42
N ARG A 251 4.19 3.32 19.26
CA ARG A 251 2.93 3.05 19.93
C ARG A 251 3.19 2.28 21.22
N ILE A 252 2.92 2.91 22.36
CA ILE A 252 2.99 2.25 23.67
C ILE A 252 1.60 1.72 24.02
N VAL A 253 1.51 0.41 24.26
CA VAL A 253 0.30 -0.26 24.72
C VAL A 253 0.44 -0.54 26.22
N ALA A 254 -0.35 0.16 27.02
CA ALA A 254 -0.39 0.03 28.46
C ALA A 254 -1.62 -0.78 28.91
N ARG A 255 -1.39 -1.89 29.59
CA ARG A 255 -2.40 -2.62 30.36
C ARG A 255 -2.57 -1.94 31.71
N ARG A 256 -3.79 -1.53 32.01
CA ARG A 256 -4.08 -0.74 33.21
C ARG A 256 -4.28 -1.61 34.44
N SER A 257 -3.88 -1.08 35.59
CA SER A 257 -4.17 -1.66 36.91
C SER A 257 -5.64 -1.58 37.30
N TYR A 258 -6.48 -0.93 36.50
CA TYR A 258 -7.92 -0.78 36.72
C TYR A 258 -8.74 -1.37 35.57
N GLY A 259 -9.92 -1.87 35.91
CA GLY A 259 -10.98 -2.23 34.97
C GLY A 259 -12.02 -1.13 34.83
N ILE A 260 -12.83 -1.23 33.77
CA ILE A 260 -14.02 -0.39 33.60
C ILE A 260 -15.24 -1.18 34.03
N ALA A 261 -15.86 -0.79 35.13
CA ALA A 261 -17.15 -1.31 35.55
C ALA A 261 -18.28 -0.47 34.93
N GLN A 262 -19.12 -1.11 34.13
CA GLN A 262 -20.30 -0.53 33.50
C GLN A 262 -21.53 -1.06 34.21
N LEU A 263 -22.26 -0.18 34.90
CA LEU A 263 -23.46 -0.52 35.66
C LEU A 263 -24.71 -0.07 34.89
N GLY A 264 -25.52 -1.04 34.49
CA GLY A 264 -26.74 -0.82 33.72
C GLY A 264 -27.77 0.06 34.45
N ARG A 265 -28.29 1.06 33.74
CA ARG A 265 -29.20 2.07 34.33
C ARG A 265 -30.61 1.55 34.61
N ASP A 266 -31.00 0.40 34.07
CA ASP A 266 -32.29 -0.23 34.40
C ASP A 266 -32.20 -0.98 35.75
N THR A 267 -31.00 -1.48 36.09
CA THR A 267 -30.71 -2.10 37.39
C THR A 267 -30.41 -1.03 38.46
N TRP A 268 -29.50 -0.09 38.17
CA TRP A 268 -29.18 1.03 39.07
C TRP A 268 -29.70 2.34 38.50
N LYS A 269 -30.90 2.74 38.93
CA LYS A 269 -31.63 3.87 38.35
C LYS A 269 -30.95 5.21 38.62
N THR A 270 -30.28 5.35 39.76
CA THR A 270 -29.57 6.57 40.15
C THR A 270 -28.07 6.33 40.23
N GLN A 271 -27.30 7.41 40.11
CA GLN A 271 -25.84 7.36 40.29
C GLN A 271 -25.48 6.90 41.71
N ALA A 272 -26.19 7.37 42.73
CA ALA A 272 -25.94 7.00 44.13
C ALA A 272 -26.14 5.48 44.37
N ASP A 273 -27.13 4.87 43.73
CA ASP A 273 -27.34 3.41 43.81
C ASP A 273 -26.17 2.65 43.17
N ALA A 274 -25.66 3.15 42.04
CA ALA A 274 -24.52 2.54 41.35
C ALA A 274 -23.22 2.71 42.13
N GLU A 275 -22.98 3.88 42.73
CA GLU A 275 -21.87 4.15 43.63
C GLU A 275 -21.90 3.25 44.85
N ALA A 276 -23.07 3.05 45.46
CA ALA A 276 -23.22 2.13 46.60
C ALA A 276 -22.89 0.68 46.22
N ALA A 277 -23.28 0.24 45.01
CA ALA A 277 -22.97 -1.10 44.51
C ALA A 277 -21.47 -1.31 44.24
N ILE A 278 -20.81 -0.32 43.62
CA ILE A 278 -19.35 -0.36 43.42
C ILE A 278 -18.62 -0.30 44.76
N ALA A 279 -19.02 0.58 45.68
CA ALA A 279 -18.41 0.69 46.99
C ALA A 279 -18.50 -0.62 47.80
N ALA A 280 -19.56 -1.41 47.61
CA ALA A 280 -19.72 -2.72 48.25
C ALA A 280 -18.67 -3.76 47.81
N THR A 281 -17.96 -3.54 46.68
CA THR A 281 -16.84 -4.40 46.27
C THR A 281 -15.62 -4.28 47.19
N GLY A 282 -15.51 -3.17 47.95
CA GLY A 282 -14.37 -2.89 48.82
C GLY A 282 -13.09 -2.54 48.07
N LEU A 283 -13.14 -2.37 46.76
CA LEU A 283 -12.00 -1.97 45.93
C LEU A 283 -11.95 -0.45 45.76
N PRO A 284 -10.75 0.16 45.65
CA PRO A 284 -10.62 1.55 45.23
C PRO A 284 -11.31 1.78 43.88
N TRP A 285 -12.09 2.85 43.78
CA TRP A 285 -12.83 3.19 42.58
C TRP A 285 -12.91 4.69 42.34
N ALA A 286 -13.27 5.07 41.11
CA ALA A 286 -13.62 6.43 40.74
C ALA A 286 -14.78 6.44 39.74
N PHE A 287 -15.69 7.40 39.90
CA PHE A 287 -16.70 7.67 38.89
C PHE A 287 -16.04 8.33 37.68
N MET A 288 -16.27 7.78 36.49
CA MET A 288 -15.73 8.33 35.26
C MET A 288 -16.73 9.28 34.62
N GLU A 289 -17.88 8.73 34.22
CA GLU A 289 -18.88 9.46 33.48
C GLU A 289 -20.24 8.76 33.49
N LYS A 290 -21.26 9.54 33.17
CA LYS A 290 -22.59 9.05 32.85
C LYS A 290 -22.71 8.82 31.35
N ARG A 291 -22.98 7.58 30.94
CA ARG A 291 -23.32 7.24 29.55
C ARG A 291 -24.83 7.08 29.38
N ALA A 292 -25.27 6.99 28.13
CA ALA A 292 -26.69 6.84 27.81
C ALA A 292 -27.33 5.63 28.54
N MET A 293 -26.64 4.49 28.57
CA MET A 293 -27.17 3.21 29.06
C MET A 293 -26.56 2.74 30.39
N VAL A 294 -25.40 3.27 30.78
CA VAL A 294 -24.62 2.78 31.93
C VAL A 294 -24.03 3.93 32.75
N TRP A 295 -23.76 3.65 34.02
CA TRP A 295 -22.82 4.40 34.85
C TRP A 295 -21.44 3.76 34.72
N ALA A 296 -20.40 4.54 34.38
CA ALA A 296 -19.06 4.01 34.18
C ALA A 296 -18.14 4.38 35.36
N PHE A 297 -17.44 3.38 35.88
CA PHE A 297 -16.49 3.51 36.97
C PHE A 297 -15.16 2.87 36.61
N ALA A 298 -14.06 3.48 37.04
CA ALA A 298 -12.77 2.82 37.12
C ALA A 298 -12.71 2.06 38.45
N VAL A 299 -12.22 0.82 38.44
CA VAL A 299 -12.10 -0.02 39.63
C VAL A 299 -10.72 -0.67 39.65
N GLU A 300 -9.98 -0.51 40.74
CA GLU A 300 -8.62 -1.07 40.88
C GLU A 300 -8.68 -2.59 40.97
N VAL A 301 -7.93 -3.26 40.09
CA VAL A 301 -7.84 -4.73 40.00
C VAL A 301 -6.39 -5.25 40.08
N GLY A 302 -5.41 -4.36 39.96
CA GLY A 302 -3.99 -4.66 39.88
C GLY A 302 -3.50 -4.84 38.43
N PRO A 303 -2.20 -4.62 38.15
CA PRO A 303 -1.63 -4.67 36.81
C PRO A 303 -1.63 -6.07 36.18
N ASP A 304 -1.59 -7.11 37.01
CA ASP A 304 -1.54 -8.52 36.61
C ASP A 304 -2.90 -9.22 36.71
N ALA A 305 -3.99 -8.46 36.74
CA ALA A 305 -5.33 -9.04 36.84
C ALA A 305 -5.66 -9.93 35.64
N GLU A 306 -5.89 -11.21 35.90
CA GLU A 306 -6.37 -12.17 34.90
C GLU A 306 -7.87 -11.98 34.62
N VAL A 307 -8.35 -12.55 33.51
CA VAL A 307 -9.76 -12.46 33.06
C VAL A 307 -10.74 -12.89 34.16
N GLU A 308 -10.35 -13.87 34.97
CA GLU A 308 -11.09 -14.43 36.08
C GLU A 308 -11.38 -13.40 37.18
N VAL A 309 -10.51 -12.40 37.37
CA VAL A 309 -10.73 -11.31 38.33
C VAL A 309 -11.90 -10.44 37.86
N PHE A 310 -11.90 -10.07 36.59
CA PHE A 310 -12.98 -9.27 35.99
C PHE A 310 -14.32 -10.01 35.99
N GLN A 311 -14.32 -11.30 35.68
CA GLN A 311 -15.51 -12.15 35.75
C GLN A 311 -16.04 -12.29 37.17
N ARG A 312 -15.16 -12.42 38.16
CA ARG A 312 -15.54 -12.51 39.58
C ARG A 312 -16.16 -11.20 40.06
N LEU A 313 -15.60 -10.06 39.68
CA LEU A 313 -16.16 -8.75 40.00
C LEU A 313 -17.50 -8.52 39.31
N THR A 314 -17.62 -8.93 38.05
CA THR A 314 -18.88 -8.92 37.31
C THR A 314 -19.95 -9.73 38.04
N ARG A 315 -19.66 -10.98 38.44
CA ARG A 315 -20.59 -11.81 39.22
C ARG A 315 -20.92 -11.20 40.57
N ALA A 316 -19.93 -10.66 41.28
CA ALA A 316 -20.15 -10.04 42.59
C ALA A 316 -21.13 -8.85 42.50
N LEU A 317 -21.00 -8.02 41.47
CA LEU A 317 -21.90 -6.89 41.23
C LEU A 317 -23.31 -7.32 40.78
N ASN A 318 -23.44 -8.51 40.21
CA ASN A 318 -24.72 -9.11 39.80
C ASN A 318 -25.33 -10.06 40.84
N GLY A 319 -24.85 -10.03 42.10
CA GLY A 319 -25.42 -10.87 43.16
C GLY A 319 -25.07 -12.36 43.06
N GLY A 320 -24.04 -12.71 42.30
CA GLY A 320 -23.57 -14.08 42.10
C GLY A 320 -23.99 -14.71 40.77
N ASP A 321 -24.91 -14.07 40.04
CA ASP A 321 -25.39 -14.56 38.75
C ASP A 321 -24.50 -14.08 37.59
N ASP A 322 -24.40 -14.91 36.55
CA ASP A 322 -23.85 -14.49 35.27
C ASP A 322 -24.88 -13.64 34.52
N LEU A 323 -24.40 -12.70 33.69
CA LEU A 323 -25.26 -11.88 32.84
C LEU A 323 -26.00 -12.78 31.84
N VAL A 324 -27.28 -13.05 32.09
CA VAL A 324 -28.15 -13.78 31.16
C VAL A 324 -28.66 -12.81 30.09
N GLY A 325 -27.88 -12.69 29.00
CA GLY A 325 -28.19 -11.87 27.83
C GLY A 325 -27.38 -10.58 27.75
N ALA A 326 -27.09 -10.14 26.51
CA ALA A 326 -26.22 -8.99 26.21
C ALA A 326 -26.95 -7.63 26.27
N ASP A 327 -27.76 -7.37 27.31
CA ASP A 327 -28.39 -6.05 27.49
C ASP A 327 -27.50 -5.14 28.35
N PRO A 328 -26.83 -4.13 27.77
CA PRO A 328 -25.94 -3.23 28.53
C PRO A 328 -26.69 -2.38 29.57
N LYS A 329 -28.03 -2.31 29.53
CA LYS A 329 -28.82 -1.57 30.53
C LYS A 329 -29.07 -2.35 31.79
N LYS A 330 -28.82 -3.66 31.81
CA LYS A 330 -29.13 -4.55 32.93
C LYS A 330 -27.88 -5.22 33.46
N GLY A 331 -27.75 -5.21 34.79
CA GLY A 331 -26.60 -5.78 35.48
C GLY A 331 -25.32 -4.98 35.25
N ALA A 332 -24.23 -5.48 35.82
CA ALA A 332 -22.91 -4.88 35.74
C ALA A 332 -21.99 -5.72 34.87
N LEU A 333 -21.06 -5.07 34.17
CA LEU A 333 -19.99 -5.72 33.43
C LEU A 333 -18.67 -5.04 33.76
N VAL A 334 -17.64 -5.80 34.13
CA VAL A 334 -16.30 -5.28 34.37
C VAL A 334 -15.37 -5.77 33.27
N LEU A 335 -14.73 -4.84 32.55
CA LEU A 335 -13.86 -5.14 31.42
C LEU A 335 -12.41 -4.71 31.70
N PRO A 336 -11.42 -5.48 31.24
CA PRO A 336 -10.03 -5.04 31.25
C PRO A 336 -9.87 -3.79 30.37
N ARG A 337 -8.95 -2.91 30.75
CA ARG A 337 -8.67 -1.68 30.02
C ARG A 337 -7.25 -1.70 29.49
N ARG A 338 -7.13 -1.40 28.20
CA ARG A 338 -5.87 -1.07 27.54
C ARG A 338 -5.93 0.38 27.07
N THR A 339 -4.80 1.06 27.20
CA THR A 339 -4.63 2.43 26.70
C THR A 339 -3.46 2.44 25.75
N THR A 340 -3.60 3.16 24.65
CA THR A 340 -2.58 3.22 23.60
C THR A 340 -2.14 4.66 23.42
N TYR A 341 -0.83 4.88 23.39
CA TYR A 341 -0.21 6.18 23.19
C TYR A 341 0.66 6.16 21.96
N ILE A 342 0.62 7.21 21.16
CA ILE A 342 1.53 7.43 20.04
C ILE A 342 2.47 8.56 20.45
N VAL A 343 3.77 8.29 20.42
CA VAL A 343 4.80 9.20 20.93
C VAL A 343 6.05 9.12 20.07
N ASP A 344 6.84 10.20 20.03
CA ASP A 344 8.15 10.18 19.38
C ASP A 344 9.15 9.41 20.25
N ALA A 345 9.94 8.53 19.63
CA ALA A 345 10.91 7.69 20.34
C ALA A 345 11.95 8.52 21.11
N GLY A 346 12.40 9.64 20.55
CA GLY A 346 13.35 10.55 21.18
C GLY A 346 12.78 11.31 22.39
N ASP A 347 11.47 11.28 22.57
CA ASP A 347 10.81 11.87 23.73
C ASP A 347 10.66 10.89 24.90
N LEU A 348 11.02 9.62 24.73
CA LEU A 348 10.99 8.63 25.80
C LEU A 348 12.09 8.89 26.84
N GLN A 349 11.70 8.89 28.12
CA GLN A 349 12.62 8.99 29.25
C GLN A 349 12.19 8.05 30.36
N LEU A 350 13.12 7.29 30.91
CA LEU A 350 12.85 6.44 32.08
C LEU A 350 13.01 7.26 33.37
N THR A 351 11.98 7.23 34.22
CA THR A 351 11.98 7.84 35.56
C THR A 351 11.62 6.80 36.62
N PRO A 352 11.75 7.10 37.92
CA PRO A 352 11.29 6.20 38.98
C PRO A 352 9.79 5.87 38.92
N LYS A 353 8.97 6.71 38.27
CA LYS A 353 7.53 6.46 38.06
C LYS A 353 7.24 5.56 36.84
N GLY A 354 8.25 5.26 36.03
CA GLY A 354 8.13 4.47 34.81
C GLY A 354 8.59 5.24 33.57
N LEU A 355 8.12 4.79 32.41
CA LEU A 355 8.44 5.39 31.12
C LEU A 355 7.61 6.68 30.94
N THR A 356 8.29 7.78 30.65
CA THR A 356 7.68 9.11 30.55
C THR A 356 7.84 9.71 29.17
N PHE A 357 6.81 10.41 28.71
CA PHE A 357 6.72 11.04 27.40
C PHE A 357 5.77 12.23 27.44
N SER A 358 5.91 13.16 26.50
CA SER A 358 4.99 14.28 26.33
C SER A 358 3.64 13.76 25.87
N TYR A 359 2.60 14.12 26.60
CA TYR A 359 1.25 13.67 26.29
C TYR A 359 0.71 14.33 25.00
N GLY A 360 1.05 15.60 24.78
CA GLY A 360 0.80 16.31 23.52
C GLY A 360 -0.66 16.22 23.06
N ASN A 361 -0.87 15.67 21.85
CA ASN A 361 -2.18 15.54 21.22
C ASN A 361 -2.87 14.19 21.47
N ASN A 362 -2.32 13.34 22.35
CA ASN A 362 -2.95 12.07 22.69
C ASN A 362 -4.37 12.31 23.23
N GLN A 363 -5.33 11.53 22.74
CA GLN A 363 -6.74 11.60 23.17
C GLN A 363 -7.09 10.48 24.17
N ALA A 364 -6.11 9.65 24.53
CA ALA A 364 -6.28 8.48 25.37
C ALA A 364 -6.20 8.84 26.86
N GLU A 365 -7.09 8.31 27.69
CA GLU A 365 -7.12 8.60 29.14
C GLU A 365 -5.75 8.43 29.83
N THR A 366 -5.38 9.33 30.75
CA THR A 366 -4.06 9.31 31.42
C THR A 366 -3.87 8.14 32.39
N GLY A 367 -4.95 7.44 32.72
CA GLY A 367 -4.98 6.36 33.71
C GLY A 367 -5.39 6.84 35.10
N TRP A 368 -5.41 5.90 36.05
CA TRP A 368 -5.77 6.14 37.44
C TRP A 368 -4.68 5.61 38.36
N GLN A 369 -4.55 6.21 39.53
CA GLN A 369 -3.68 5.76 40.62
C GLN A 369 -4.47 5.72 41.91
N VAL A 370 -4.11 4.78 42.78
CA VAL A 370 -4.68 4.68 44.12
C VAL A 370 -4.15 5.81 44.99
N SER A 371 -5.06 6.53 45.65
CA SER A 371 -4.74 7.55 46.66
C SER A 371 -5.43 7.22 47.97
N GLY A 372 -4.69 7.37 49.07
CA GLY A 372 -5.13 6.94 50.40
C GLY A 372 -4.74 5.49 50.72
N GLU A 373 -5.06 5.05 51.95
CA GLU A 373 -4.75 3.72 52.44
C GLU A 373 -6.00 3.02 53.00
N GLY A 374 -6.03 1.69 52.90
CA GLY A 374 -7.09 0.86 53.45
C GLY A 374 -8.47 1.16 52.84
N SER A 375 -9.51 1.21 53.67
CA SER A 375 -10.89 1.42 53.24
C SER A 375 -11.21 2.85 52.77
N ALA A 376 -10.25 3.78 52.88
CA ALA A 376 -10.37 5.14 52.37
C ALA A 376 -9.68 5.34 51.02
N ALA A 377 -9.08 4.27 50.47
CA ALA A 377 -8.39 4.33 49.19
C ALA A 377 -9.39 4.58 48.04
N THR A 378 -9.11 5.60 47.23
CA THR A 378 -9.88 5.94 46.03
C THR A 378 -8.97 6.00 44.82
N LEU A 379 -9.57 5.94 43.62
CA LEU A 379 -8.82 6.20 42.40
C LEU A 379 -8.84 7.69 42.09
N VAL A 380 -7.69 8.22 41.69
CA VAL A 380 -7.53 9.58 41.17
C VAL A 380 -6.84 9.52 39.82
N ALA A 381 -7.25 10.38 38.89
CA ALA A 381 -6.64 10.40 37.57
C ALA A 381 -5.15 10.71 37.67
N ASN A 382 -4.35 10.10 36.80
CA ASN A 382 -2.93 10.41 36.71
C ASN A 382 -2.75 11.85 36.19
N GLU A 383 -2.10 12.68 36.99
CA GLU A 383 -1.76 14.04 36.61
C GLU A 383 -0.58 14.08 35.65
N LEU A 384 -0.62 15.02 34.71
CA LEU A 384 0.50 15.30 33.82
C LEU A 384 1.53 16.17 34.56
N ASP A 385 2.78 15.74 34.62
CA ASP A 385 3.88 16.56 35.14
C ASP A 385 4.47 17.39 33.99
N LYS A 386 4.18 18.70 33.99
CA LYS A 386 4.59 19.63 32.91
C LYS A 386 4.19 19.14 31.52
N GLY A 387 3.01 18.54 31.40
CA GLY A 387 2.48 18.01 30.13
C GLY A 387 3.03 16.63 29.75
N ARG A 388 3.83 15.99 30.61
CA ARG A 388 4.33 14.62 30.42
C ARG A 388 3.50 13.62 31.22
N LEU A 389 3.23 12.48 30.60
CA LEU A 389 2.62 11.34 31.26
C LEU A 389 3.71 10.36 31.67
N ALA A 390 3.55 9.73 32.84
CA ALA A 390 4.36 8.59 33.26
C ALA A 390 3.50 7.33 33.24
N VAL A 391 3.98 6.29 32.54
CA VAL A 391 3.37 4.96 32.53
C VAL A 391 4.29 4.00 33.27
N PRO A 392 3.82 3.35 34.35
CA PRO A 392 4.62 2.35 35.06
C PRO A 392 5.10 1.24 34.13
N VAL A 393 6.36 0.82 34.26
CA VAL A 393 6.93 -0.24 33.40
C VAL A 393 6.15 -1.53 33.48
N ALA A 394 5.63 -1.89 34.65
CA ALA A 394 4.80 -3.08 34.85
C ALA A 394 3.47 -3.02 34.09
N GLU A 395 2.99 -1.83 33.72
CA GLU A 395 1.78 -1.66 32.91
C GLU A 395 2.07 -1.74 31.40
N ILE A 396 3.33 -1.69 30.96
CA ILE A 396 3.67 -1.70 29.53
C ILE A 396 3.56 -3.13 29.01
N GLU A 397 2.48 -3.40 28.27
CA GLU A 397 2.21 -4.69 27.64
C GLU A 397 2.94 -4.83 26.30
N GLY A 398 3.10 -3.73 25.55
CA GLY A 398 3.75 -3.75 24.25
C GLY A 398 4.24 -2.38 23.83
N ILE A 399 5.29 -2.37 23.01
CA ILE A 399 5.78 -1.19 22.30
C ILE A 399 5.91 -1.56 20.83
N ARG A 400 5.33 -0.76 19.95
CA ARG A 400 5.39 -0.99 18.50
C ARG A 400 6.03 0.20 17.83
N LEU A 401 6.96 -0.04 16.92
CA LEU A 401 7.42 0.99 16.00
C LEU A 401 6.37 1.13 14.89
N GLU A 402 5.96 2.36 14.63
CA GLU A 402 5.07 2.71 13.51
C GLU A 402 5.88 3.44 12.45
N ARG A 403 5.99 2.83 11.27
CA ARG A 403 6.62 3.46 10.11
C ARG A 403 5.58 3.66 9.03
N ALA A 404 5.49 4.89 8.52
CA ALA A 404 4.78 5.12 7.28
C ALA A 404 5.48 4.30 6.19
N LEU A 405 4.72 3.42 5.55
CA LEU A 405 5.22 2.58 4.48
C LEU A 405 5.16 3.38 3.19
N GLU A 406 6.31 3.88 2.76
CA GLU A 406 6.45 4.62 1.52
C GLU A 406 6.83 3.67 0.38
N ILE A 407 6.21 3.82 -0.79
CA ILE A 407 6.61 3.05 -1.96
C ILE A 407 8.03 3.44 -2.35
N ASN A 408 8.92 2.44 -2.45
CA ASN A 408 10.29 2.67 -2.87
C ASN A 408 10.35 2.98 -4.38
N PRO A 409 10.78 4.19 -4.82
CA PRO A 409 10.89 4.53 -6.24
C PRO A 409 11.88 3.63 -6.99
N LYS A 410 12.89 3.11 -6.29
CA LYS A 410 13.86 2.16 -6.84
C LYS A 410 13.36 0.71 -6.81
N GLY A 411 12.15 0.49 -6.32
CA GLY A 411 11.48 -0.80 -6.30
C GLY A 411 11.16 -1.34 -7.68
N TYR A 412 10.45 -2.46 -7.71
CA TYR A 412 10.05 -3.17 -8.90
C TYR A 412 8.54 -3.33 -8.99
N LEU A 413 8.02 -3.27 -10.22
CA LEU A 413 6.69 -3.68 -10.60
C LEU A 413 6.76 -4.96 -11.43
N ILE A 414 5.98 -5.95 -11.06
CA ILE A 414 5.76 -7.16 -11.85
C ILE A 414 4.44 -6.98 -12.60
N SER A 415 4.51 -6.89 -13.93
CA SER A 415 3.33 -6.92 -14.78
C SER A 415 2.93 -8.37 -15.00
N SER A 416 1.96 -8.84 -14.21
CA SER A 416 1.48 -10.23 -14.22
C SER A 416 1.00 -10.62 -15.61
N ASP A 417 1.27 -11.86 -15.98
CA ASP A 417 0.85 -12.50 -17.23
C ASP A 417 1.41 -11.85 -18.50
N GLN A 418 2.32 -10.88 -18.39
CA GLN A 418 2.98 -10.27 -19.54
C GLN A 418 4.09 -11.19 -20.06
N HIS A 419 3.83 -11.94 -21.11
CA HIS A 419 4.80 -12.85 -21.71
C HIS A 419 5.75 -12.11 -22.68
N PRO A 420 7.04 -12.49 -22.81
CA PRO A 420 7.97 -11.86 -23.79
C PRO A 420 7.43 -11.80 -25.21
N LYS A 421 6.71 -12.85 -25.62
CA LYS A 421 6.05 -12.96 -26.93
C LYS A 421 5.03 -11.85 -27.18
N ASP A 422 4.38 -11.30 -26.15
CA ASP A 422 3.34 -10.29 -26.31
C ASP A 422 3.93 -8.95 -26.78
N THR A 423 5.24 -8.76 -26.60
CA THR A 423 5.98 -7.57 -27.05
C THR A 423 6.53 -7.67 -28.48
N TRP A 424 6.14 -8.69 -29.25
CA TRP A 424 6.58 -8.86 -30.65
C TRP A 424 6.31 -7.64 -31.56
N PRO A 425 5.21 -6.87 -31.43
CA PRO A 425 4.99 -5.71 -32.28
C PRO A 425 6.06 -4.64 -32.06
N SER A 426 6.46 -4.42 -30.79
CA SER A 426 7.55 -3.52 -30.43
C SER A 426 8.88 -3.96 -31.03
N ALA A 427 9.15 -5.27 -31.06
CA ALA A 427 10.37 -5.80 -31.65
C ALA A 427 10.43 -5.62 -33.17
N VAL A 428 9.31 -5.86 -33.87
CA VAL A 428 9.22 -5.62 -35.33
C VAL A 428 9.42 -4.14 -35.63
N MET A 429 8.77 -3.25 -34.87
CA MET A 429 8.96 -1.81 -35.00
C MET A 429 10.41 -1.39 -34.73
N PHE A 430 11.05 -1.93 -33.70
CA PHE A 430 12.47 -1.66 -33.40
C PHE A 430 13.38 -2.03 -34.59
N ILE A 431 13.21 -3.23 -35.14
CA ILE A 431 14.01 -3.69 -36.30
C ILE A 431 13.74 -2.84 -37.55
N ALA A 432 12.47 -2.47 -37.80
CA ALA A 432 12.11 -1.61 -38.92
C ALA A 432 12.75 -0.22 -38.80
N VAL A 433 12.67 0.41 -37.63
CA VAL A 433 13.31 1.71 -37.36
C VAL A 433 14.82 1.60 -37.48
N LEU A 434 15.43 0.53 -36.94
CA LEU A 434 16.87 0.29 -37.06
C LEU A 434 17.31 0.18 -38.52
N GLY A 435 16.54 -0.53 -39.35
CA GLY A 435 16.76 -0.62 -40.79
C GLY A 435 16.68 0.74 -41.48
N VAL A 436 15.67 1.56 -41.17
CA VAL A 436 15.53 2.92 -41.71
C VAL A 436 16.71 3.81 -41.30
N VAL A 437 17.09 3.80 -40.02
CA VAL A 437 18.24 4.56 -39.51
C VAL A 437 19.53 4.10 -40.21
N GLY A 438 19.74 2.78 -40.32
CA GLY A 438 20.91 2.21 -41.00
C GLY A 438 21.01 2.60 -42.47
N LEU A 439 19.91 2.54 -43.21
CA LEU A 439 19.86 2.93 -44.64
C LEU A 439 20.14 4.43 -44.82
N ASN A 440 19.59 5.29 -43.97
CA ASN A 440 19.84 6.73 -44.03
C ASN A 440 21.26 7.08 -43.59
N GLY A 441 21.80 6.40 -42.58
CA GLY A 441 23.20 6.53 -42.15
C GLY A 441 24.17 6.15 -43.28
N TRP A 442 23.93 5.02 -43.95
CA TRP A 442 24.72 4.63 -45.11
C TRP A 442 24.60 5.67 -46.24
N ALA A 443 23.40 6.11 -46.59
CA ALA A 443 23.21 7.14 -47.62
C ALA A 443 23.97 8.44 -47.31
N LEU A 444 24.00 8.86 -46.03
CA LEU A 444 24.74 10.01 -45.57
C LEU A 444 26.26 9.82 -45.71
N VAL A 445 26.80 8.68 -45.25
CA VAL A 445 28.22 8.34 -45.39
C VAL A 445 28.64 8.25 -46.86
N ALA A 446 27.83 7.65 -47.72
CA ALA A 446 28.09 7.56 -49.16
C ALA A 446 28.10 8.94 -49.83
N ASN A 447 27.23 9.87 -49.40
CA ASN A 447 27.20 11.24 -49.90
C ASN A 447 28.44 12.03 -49.44
N LEU A 448 28.86 11.87 -48.18
CA LEU A 448 30.08 12.51 -47.66
C LEU A 448 31.34 12.05 -48.41
N ARG A 449 31.50 10.74 -48.63
CA ARG A 449 32.63 10.20 -49.42
C ARG A 449 32.66 10.74 -50.85
N ARG A 450 31.50 10.83 -51.52
CA ARG A 450 31.40 11.43 -52.85
C ARG A 450 31.76 12.91 -52.88
N ARG A 451 31.62 13.64 -51.77
CA ARG A 451 32.04 15.04 -51.67
C ARG A 451 33.54 15.15 -51.50
N GLU A 452 34.14 14.30 -50.67
CA GLU A 452 35.61 14.20 -50.51
C GLU A 452 36.30 13.86 -51.84
N ASP A 453 35.74 12.91 -52.61
CA ASP A 453 36.28 12.53 -53.93
C ASP A 453 36.13 13.63 -55.01
N ASN A 454 35.26 14.64 -54.78
CA ASN A 454 34.97 15.73 -55.73
C ASN A 454 35.52 17.09 -55.29
N GLU A 455 36.31 17.17 -54.21
CA GLU A 455 37.08 18.38 -53.91
C GLU A 455 38.23 18.49 -54.93
N PRO A 456 38.26 19.52 -55.79
CA PRO A 456 39.38 19.73 -56.69
C PRO A 456 40.63 19.95 -55.84
N THR A 457 41.65 19.14 -56.08
CA THR A 457 42.99 19.37 -55.55
C THR A 457 43.42 20.76 -56.01
N ALA A 458 43.41 21.72 -55.09
CA ALA A 458 43.92 23.06 -55.36
C ALA A 458 45.41 22.93 -55.66
N ALA A 459 45.76 23.06 -56.95
CA ALA A 459 47.14 23.16 -57.43
C ALA A 459 47.65 24.59 -57.32
#